data_AF-A0A1G6MF95-F1
#
_entry.id   AF-A0A1G6MF95-F1
#
_cell.length_a   1.000
_cell.length_b   1.000
_cell.length_c   1.000
_cell.angle_alpha   90.00
_cell.angle_beta   90.00
_cell.angle_gamma   90.00
#
_symmetry.space_group_name_H-M   'P 1'
#
loop_
_entity.id
_entity.type
_entity.pdbx_description
1 polymer ?
#
loop_
_entity_poly.entity_id
_entity_poly.type
_entity_poly.pdbx_seq_one_letter_code
_entity_poly.pdbx_strand_id
1 'polypeptide(L)'
;MSTKVRAFISSTMEDLQNERRAVVKSLKGLGIDPVFAEEFSPTGESSWEVIREKMEQCHVCVLILGTSYGWNPTSGYGAGQKKSVTHLEFDYARELGIPVIAFMKKLSYGTKPDEQRDNFRKEVSDWHNGLFRTEFEWADDLAEKASSAFVSLWTNSFLKEHVRSRDSKITPVPAIPRPSQEGARTNTQDSEWVLVAGAGLSIIAGYPTAYVLTTALARFLWPSMEDTSDLYRYNFSEVASLLEARLGRAKLLDVVEQTMNPPQHVRPTVAHQQAVLKFKAIVTTNFDTLFELACIEKNVPYEVITPDSEAPATNDGRLRIYKMNGSITDLKSLCLTTADLRAIENRPVFQSLRALLSTSRVAVVGHSLRDGNMAELMEDRNRNGDRSVYVSPAQVEVDDITLARFNLIGVRQNADDFLESFDPTLN
;
A
#
# COMPACT_ATOMS: atom_id res chain seq x y z
N MET A 1 13.27 3.01 -4.16
CA MET A 1 13.19 1.95 -3.12
C MET A 1 11.77 1.96 -2.56
N SER A 2 11.17 0.78 -2.34
CA SER A 2 9.87 0.65 -1.69
C SER A 2 9.92 1.20 -0.27
N THR A 3 8.95 2.04 0.11
CA THR A 3 8.77 2.54 1.47
C THR A 3 7.58 1.85 2.16
N LYS A 4 7.26 0.62 1.73
CA LYS A 4 6.26 -0.23 2.40
C LYS A 4 6.73 -0.64 3.79
N VAL A 5 5.76 -0.84 4.68
CA VAL A 5 5.99 -1.58 5.92
C VAL A 5 6.47 -2.98 5.56
N ARG A 6 7.59 -3.38 6.16
CA ARG A 6 8.21 -4.70 5.99
C ARG A 6 7.92 -5.59 7.20
N ALA A 7 7.38 -6.77 6.95
CA ALA A 7 6.96 -7.72 7.98
C ALA A 7 7.78 -9.00 7.91
N PHE A 8 8.62 -9.26 8.91
CA PHE A 8 9.36 -10.52 9.00
C PHE A 8 8.41 -11.63 9.44
N ILE A 9 8.35 -12.76 8.73
CA ILE A 9 7.48 -13.89 9.09
C ILE A 9 8.33 -15.03 9.67
N SER A 10 8.25 -15.20 10.99
CA SER A 10 8.94 -16.24 11.75
C SER A 10 7.98 -17.38 12.08
N SER A 11 8.34 -18.61 11.68
CA SER A 11 7.50 -19.80 11.92
C SER A 11 8.23 -21.10 11.59
N THR A 12 7.70 -22.23 12.07
CA THR A 12 8.24 -23.57 11.81
C THR A 12 7.96 -24.04 10.39
N MET A 13 8.98 -24.56 9.69
CA MET A 13 8.91 -24.78 8.23
C MET A 13 8.10 -26.00 7.80
N GLU A 14 8.05 -27.07 8.60
CA GLU A 14 7.47 -28.34 8.16
C GLU A 14 5.94 -28.39 8.35
N ASP A 15 5.43 -27.84 9.45
CA ASP A 15 4.02 -28.01 9.87
C ASP A 15 3.11 -26.81 9.55
N LEU A 16 3.66 -25.70 9.03
CA LEU A 16 2.92 -24.44 8.78
C LEU A 16 3.07 -23.90 7.35
N GLN A 17 3.38 -24.75 6.37
CA GLN A 17 3.62 -24.30 4.98
C GLN A 17 2.41 -23.60 4.36
N ASN A 18 1.21 -24.16 4.57
CA ASN A 18 -0.03 -23.61 4.01
C ASN A 18 -0.39 -22.29 4.68
N GLU A 19 -0.29 -22.26 6.01
CA GLU A 19 -0.48 -21.11 6.88
C GLU A 19 0.43 -19.94 6.48
N ARG A 20 1.74 -20.19 6.35
CA ARG A 20 2.72 -19.16 5.95
C ARG A 20 2.41 -18.61 4.57
N ARG A 21 2.11 -19.48 3.60
CA ARG A 21 1.72 -19.05 2.24
C ARG A 21 0.47 -18.17 2.25
N ALA A 22 -0.52 -18.51 3.08
CA ALA A 22 -1.75 -17.72 3.20
C ALA A 22 -1.48 -16.34 3.82
N VAL A 23 -0.67 -16.26 4.88
CA VAL A 23 -0.24 -14.99 5.49
C VAL A 23 0.54 -14.13 4.50
N VAL A 24 1.54 -14.68 3.81
CA VAL A 24 2.33 -13.95 2.79
C VAL A 24 1.41 -13.34 1.73
N LYS A 25 0.46 -14.13 1.20
CA LYS A 25 -0.50 -13.66 0.19
C LYS A 25 -1.37 -12.53 0.73
N SER A 26 -1.91 -12.68 1.94
CA SER A 26 -2.72 -11.67 2.61
C SER A 26 -1.94 -10.35 2.77
N LEU A 27 -0.73 -10.40 3.35
CA LEU A 27 0.09 -9.21 3.61
C LEU A 27 0.46 -8.48 2.31
N LYS A 28 0.84 -9.20 1.24
CA LYS A 28 1.08 -8.60 -0.08
C LYS A 28 -0.16 -7.86 -0.59
N GLY A 29 -1.36 -8.43 -0.40
CA GLY A 29 -2.64 -7.81 -0.76
C GLY A 29 -2.97 -6.53 0.02
N LEU A 30 -2.42 -6.36 1.22
CA LEU A 30 -2.55 -5.14 2.02
C LEU A 30 -1.50 -4.07 1.69
N GLY A 31 -0.60 -4.34 0.74
CA GLY A 31 0.52 -3.45 0.43
C GLY A 31 1.68 -3.54 1.43
N ILE A 32 1.72 -4.60 2.24
CA ILE A 32 2.84 -4.91 3.16
C ILE A 32 3.87 -5.76 2.41
N ASP A 33 5.15 -5.56 2.72
CA ASP A 33 6.27 -6.33 2.17
C ASP A 33 6.65 -7.48 3.12
N PRO A 34 6.21 -8.72 2.89
CA PRO A 34 6.60 -9.85 3.75
C PRO A 34 8.04 -10.28 3.46
N VAL A 35 8.80 -10.52 4.52
CA VAL A 35 10.18 -10.99 4.50
C VAL A 35 10.22 -12.37 5.16
N PHE A 36 10.60 -13.41 4.42
CA PHE A 36 10.54 -14.80 4.86
C PHE A 36 11.62 -15.63 4.16
N ALA A 37 12.08 -16.70 4.82
CA ALA A 37 13.30 -17.40 4.45
C ALA A 37 13.25 -18.06 3.06
N GLU A 38 12.07 -18.48 2.60
CA GLU A 38 11.90 -19.12 1.30
C GLU A 38 12.17 -18.18 0.10
N GLU A 39 12.21 -16.85 0.30
CA GLU A 39 12.52 -15.86 -0.75
C GLU A 39 14.01 -15.46 -0.77
N PHE A 40 14.83 -15.96 0.17
CA PHE A 40 16.22 -15.54 0.27
C PHE A 40 17.11 -16.20 -0.79
N SER A 41 17.87 -15.39 -1.52
CA SER A 41 18.84 -15.86 -2.51
C SER A 41 20.09 -16.46 -1.84
N PRO A 42 20.73 -17.46 -2.44
CA PRO A 42 22.04 -17.94 -1.97
C PRO A 42 23.12 -16.86 -2.13
N THR A 43 23.63 -16.32 -1.02
CA THR A 43 24.67 -15.27 -1.02
C THR A 43 26.06 -15.76 -0.63
N GLY A 44 26.19 -17.01 -0.17
CA GLY A 44 27.43 -17.56 0.40
C GLY A 44 27.62 -17.26 1.88
N GLU A 45 26.75 -16.43 2.48
CA GLU A 45 26.68 -16.16 3.91
C GLU A 45 25.93 -17.29 4.65
N SER A 46 26.08 -17.33 5.98
CA SER A 46 25.29 -18.27 6.79
C SER A 46 23.81 -17.87 6.82
N SER A 47 22.91 -18.85 6.94
CA SER A 47 21.46 -18.59 7.01
C SER A 47 21.10 -17.61 8.12
N TRP A 48 21.80 -17.65 9.25
CA TRP A 48 21.57 -16.73 10.36
C TRP A 48 22.01 -15.29 10.05
N GLU A 49 23.15 -15.10 9.37
CA GLU A 49 23.59 -13.76 8.96
C GLU A 49 22.58 -13.11 8.02
N VAL A 50 22.08 -13.85 7.04
CA VAL A 50 21.02 -13.38 6.13
C VAL A 50 19.74 -13.05 6.91
N ILE A 51 19.28 -13.93 7.81
CA ILE A 51 18.09 -13.68 8.64
C ILE A 51 18.23 -12.39 9.44
N ARG A 52 19.39 -12.18 10.09
CA ARG A 52 19.65 -10.97 10.87
C ARG A 52 19.58 -9.72 10.02
N GLU A 53 20.33 -9.67 8.92
CA GLU A 53 20.36 -8.51 8.02
C GLU A 53 18.96 -8.16 7.51
N LYS A 54 18.18 -9.18 7.14
CA LYS A 54 16.80 -8.98 6.66
C LYS A 54 15.87 -8.51 7.78
N MET A 55 15.96 -9.06 8.99
CA MET A 55 15.14 -8.65 10.13
C MET A 55 15.49 -7.24 10.62
N GLU A 56 16.76 -6.84 10.54
CA GLU A 56 17.20 -5.48 10.89
C GLU A 56 16.55 -4.40 10.01
N GLN A 57 16.08 -4.75 8.83
CA GLN A 57 15.35 -3.86 7.91
C GLN A 57 13.82 -4.00 8.03
N CYS A 58 13.33 -4.82 8.97
CA CYS A 58 11.90 -5.04 9.19
C CYS A 58 11.31 -4.12 10.26
N HIS A 59 10.02 -3.82 10.07
CA HIS A 59 9.24 -2.91 10.90
C HIS A 59 8.42 -3.66 11.96
N VAL A 60 7.93 -4.85 11.59
CA VAL A 60 7.09 -5.71 12.41
C VAL A 60 7.55 -7.15 12.23
N CYS A 61 7.42 -7.98 13.26
CA CYS A 61 7.63 -9.41 13.19
C CYS A 61 6.29 -10.13 13.38
N VAL A 62 5.99 -11.10 12.52
CA VAL A 62 4.84 -11.99 12.61
C VAL A 62 5.36 -13.34 13.08
N LEU A 63 4.99 -13.72 14.29
CA LEU A 63 5.35 -15.02 14.87
C LEU A 63 4.17 -15.98 14.72
N ILE A 64 4.38 -17.13 14.07
CA ILE A 64 3.37 -18.17 13.93
C ILE A 64 3.90 -19.45 14.59
N LEU A 65 3.27 -19.85 15.71
CA LEU A 65 3.64 -21.04 16.46
C LEU A 65 2.74 -22.21 16.10
N GLY A 66 3.35 -23.31 15.65
CA GLY A 66 2.67 -24.50 15.17
C GLY A 66 2.51 -25.60 16.22
N THR A 67 2.49 -26.83 15.72
CA THR A 67 2.41 -28.08 16.49
C THR A 67 3.77 -28.64 16.89
N SER A 68 4.86 -28.15 16.27
CA SER A 68 6.25 -28.51 16.57
C SER A 68 7.00 -27.32 17.19
N TYR A 69 8.03 -27.58 18.02
CA TYR A 69 8.98 -26.55 18.45
C TYR A 69 9.88 -26.03 17.32
N GLY A 70 10.13 -26.87 16.31
CA GLY A 70 11.06 -26.59 15.21
C GLY A 70 12.45 -27.17 15.43
N TRP A 71 13.37 -26.83 14.53
CA TRP A 71 14.72 -27.38 14.49
C TRP A 71 15.69 -26.56 15.35
N ASN A 72 16.46 -27.26 16.20
CA ASN A 72 17.52 -26.68 17.01
C ASN A 72 18.86 -26.74 16.23
N PRO A 73 19.56 -25.61 16.05
CA PRO A 73 20.87 -25.61 15.42
C PRO A 73 21.88 -26.49 16.16
N THR A 74 22.57 -27.35 15.42
CA THR A 74 23.63 -28.24 15.95
C THR A 74 25.04 -27.66 15.81
N SER A 75 25.20 -26.64 14.97
CA SER A 75 26.43 -25.88 14.75
C SER A 75 26.09 -24.44 14.35
N GLY A 76 27.06 -23.52 14.42
CA GLY A 76 26.85 -22.11 14.13
C GLY A 76 26.09 -21.36 15.24
N TYR A 77 25.40 -20.26 14.87
CA TYR A 77 24.66 -19.45 15.82
C TYR A 77 23.50 -20.24 16.45
N GLY A 78 23.32 -20.09 17.76
CA GLY A 78 22.30 -20.83 18.52
C GLY A 78 22.69 -22.25 18.92
N ALA A 79 23.83 -22.77 18.43
CA ALA A 79 24.30 -24.09 18.81
C ALA A 79 24.57 -24.17 20.33
N GLY A 80 24.05 -25.22 20.97
CA GLY A 80 24.15 -25.42 22.41
C GLY A 80 23.16 -24.63 23.27
N GLN A 81 22.42 -23.67 22.69
CA GLN A 81 21.42 -22.88 23.43
C GLN A 81 20.09 -23.63 23.63
N LYS A 82 19.91 -24.78 22.95
CA LYS A 82 18.65 -25.57 22.95
C LYS A 82 17.42 -24.75 22.54
N LYS A 83 17.63 -23.76 21.66
CA LYS A 83 16.58 -22.94 21.07
C LYS A 83 16.39 -23.32 19.61
N SER A 84 15.14 -23.37 19.15
CA SER A 84 14.84 -23.55 17.73
C SER A 84 15.12 -22.27 16.97
N VAL A 85 15.29 -22.36 15.65
CA VAL A 85 15.51 -21.16 14.80
C VAL A 85 14.40 -20.13 15.01
N THR A 86 13.13 -20.55 15.08
CA THR A 86 11.98 -19.68 15.34
C THR A 86 12.06 -18.99 16.71
N HIS A 87 12.55 -19.69 17.74
CA HIS A 87 12.76 -19.08 19.06
C HIS A 87 13.89 -18.04 19.01
N LEU A 88 15.00 -18.35 18.34
CA LEU A 88 16.12 -17.41 18.16
C LEU A 88 15.69 -16.15 17.40
N GLU A 89 14.87 -16.30 16.35
CA GLU A 89 14.27 -15.19 15.61
C GLU A 89 13.36 -14.32 16.50
N PHE A 90 12.57 -14.93 17.38
CA PHE A 90 11.73 -14.22 18.34
C PHE A 90 12.57 -13.39 19.32
N ASP A 91 13.61 -13.99 19.92
CA ASP A 91 14.53 -13.30 20.83
C ASP A 91 15.18 -12.10 20.14
N TYR A 92 15.70 -12.32 18.93
CA TYR A 92 16.39 -11.28 18.19
C TYR A 92 15.45 -10.14 17.78
N ALA A 93 14.20 -10.44 17.40
CA ALA A 93 13.19 -9.40 17.14
C ALA A 93 12.90 -8.56 18.40
N ARG A 94 12.87 -9.19 19.58
CA ARG A 94 12.70 -8.50 20.88
C ARG A 94 13.89 -7.61 21.21
N GLU A 95 15.12 -8.11 20.99
CA GLU A 95 16.36 -7.34 21.19
C GLU A 95 16.41 -6.08 20.31
N LEU A 96 15.96 -6.18 19.06
CA LEU A 96 15.87 -5.03 18.14
C LEU A 96 14.71 -4.07 18.45
N GLY A 97 13.84 -4.42 19.41
CA GLY A 97 12.64 -3.65 19.74
C GLY A 97 11.58 -3.67 18.63
N ILE A 98 11.59 -4.69 17.78
CA ILE A 98 10.59 -4.87 16.72
C ILE A 98 9.30 -5.37 17.37
N PRO A 99 8.14 -4.72 17.15
CA PRO A 99 6.88 -5.23 17.64
C PRO A 99 6.57 -6.59 17.00
N VAL A 100 6.23 -7.58 17.83
CA VAL A 100 5.86 -8.93 17.38
C VAL A 100 4.35 -9.12 17.50
N ILE A 101 3.71 -9.56 16.42
CA ILE A 101 2.32 -10.00 16.38
C ILE A 101 2.33 -11.53 16.41
N ALA A 102 1.77 -12.13 17.46
CA ALA A 102 1.86 -13.56 17.70
C ALA A 102 0.55 -14.30 17.40
N PHE A 103 0.66 -15.38 16.62
CA PHE A 103 -0.41 -16.30 16.28
C PHE A 103 -0.04 -17.72 16.73
N MET A 104 -1.00 -18.45 17.31
CA MET A 104 -0.77 -19.80 17.81
C MET A 104 -1.77 -20.79 17.24
N LYS A 105 -1.28 -21.86 16.60
CA LYS A 105 -2.15 -22.94 16.11
C LYS A 105 -2.75 -23.67 17.30
N LYS A 106 -4.06 -23.91 17.28
CA LYS A 106 -4.72 -24.78 18.27
C LYS A 106 -4.14 -26.19 18.16
N LEU A 107 -3.76 -26.76 19.29
CA LEU A 107 -3.25 -28.12 19.34
C LEU A 107 -4.45 -29.07 19.38
N SER A 108 -4.62 -29.86 18.33
CA SER A 108 -5.72 -30.83 18.23
C SER A 108 -5.50 -32.04 19.12
N TYR A 109 -6.58 -32.75 19.42
CA TYR A 109 -6.52 -34.02 20.16
C TYR A 109 -5.59 -35.01 19.43
N GLY A 110 -4.63 -35.57 20.18
CA GLY A 110 -3.61 -36.48 19.63
C GLY A 110 -2.33 -35.79 19.14
N THR A 111 -2.21 -34.47 19.27
CA THR A 111 -0.92 -33.78 19.05
C THR A 111 0.14 -34.35 19.99
N LYS A 112 1.30 -34.70 19.45
CA LYS A 112 2.40 -35.27 20.25
C LYS A 112 2.85 -34.27 21.33
N PRO A 113 3.13 -34.75 22.56
CA PRO A 113 3.76 -33.93 23.58
C PRO A 113 5.11 -33.40 23.09
N ASP A 114 5.34 -32.10 23.30
CA ASP A 114 6.61 -31.43 23.00
C ASP A 114 6.82 -30.36 24.07
N GLU A 115 7.67 -30.69 25.05
CA GLU A 115 7.90 -29.81 26.21
C GLU A 115 8.57 -28.50 25.80
N GLN A 116 9.45 -28.51 24.78
CA GLN A 116 10.11 -27.29 24.31
C GLN A 116 9.10 -26.36 23.64
N ARG A 117 8.20 -26.91 22.81
CA ARG A 117 7.08 -26.16 22.21
C ARG A 117 6.21 -25.54 23.29
N ASP A 118 5.78 -26.34 24.27
CA ASP A 118 4.83 -25.90 25.28
C ASP A 118 5.44 -24.82 26.20
N ASN A 119 6.73 -24.94 26.52
CA ASN A 119 7.46 -23.92 27.28
C ASN A 119 7.60 -22.62 26.50
N PHE A 120 7.94 -22.67 25.21
CA PHE A 120 8.03 -21.48 24.37
C PHE A 120 6.67 -20.80 24.18
N ARG A 121 5.59 -21.57 24.00
CA ARG A 121 4.22 -21.03 23.95
C ARG A 121 3.82 -20.34 25.25
N LYS A 122 4.25 -20.86 26.40
CA LYS A 122 4.04 -20.21 27.71
C LYS A 122 4.84 -18.92 27.83
N GLU A 123 6.11 -18.92 27.42
CA GLU A 123 6.97 -17.74 27.40
C GLU A 123 6.36 -16.61 26.55
N VAL A 124 5.96 -16.93 25.32
CA VAL A 124 5.31 -15.97 24.42
C VAL A 124 3.97 -15.48 24.96
N SER A 125 3.26 -16.29 25.76
CA SER A 125 1.95 -15.94 26.34
C SER A 125 2.03 -15.44 27.79
N ASP A 126 3.24 -15.18 28.32
CA ASP A 126 3.39 -14.74 29.71
C ASP A 126 2.65 -13.42 29.97
N TRP A 127 2.08 -13.29 31.17
CA TRP A 127 1.25 -12.13 31.53
C TRP A 127 2.05 -10.82 31.64
N HIS A 128 3.29 -10.88 32.13
CA HIS A 128 4.08 -9.69 32.44
C HIS A 128 4.99 -9.29 31.27
N ASN A 129 5.65 -10.28 30.67
CA ASN A 129 6.68 -10.06 29.65
C ASN A 129 6.32 -10.63 28.27
N GLY A 130 5.21 -11.36 28.18
CA GLY A 130 4.75 -11.99 26.95
C GLY A 130 3.89 -11.07 26.07
N LEU A 131 3.17 -11.68 25.15
CA LEU A 131 2.38 -11.02 24.12
C LEU A 131 0.92 -11.42 24.20
N PHE A 132 0.07 -10.46 23.84
CA PHE A 132 -1.26 -10.83 23.40
C PHE A 132 -1.14 -11.66 22.12
N ARG A 133 -1.84 -12.80 22.12
CA ARG A 133 -1.79 -13.81 21.07
C ARG A 133 -3.19 -14.16 20.62
N THR A 134 -3.31 -14.44 19.33
CA THR A 134 -4.54 -14.92 18.72
C THR A 134 -4.36 -16.38 18.31
N GLU A 135 -5.30 -17.22 18.69
CA GLU A 135 -5.30 -18.62 18.26
C GLU A 135 -5.91 -18.77 16.88
N PHE A 136 -5.45 -19.75 16.11
CA PHE A 136 -6.01 -20.11 14.80
C PHE A 136 -6.08 -21.63 14.62
N GLU A 137 -6.93 -22.08 13.71
CA GLU A 137 -7.04 -23.51 13.39
C GLU A 137 -6.59 -23.80 11.95
N TRP A 138 -7.07 -22.98 11.01
CA TRP A 138 -6.88 -23.16 9.57
C TRP A 138 -6.04 -22.03 8.96
N ALA A 139 -5.53 -22.25 7.76
CA ALA A 139 -4.65 -21.31 7.08
C ALA A 139 -5.38 -20.03 6.62
N ASP A 140 -6.64 -20.16 6.20
CA ASP A 140 -7.53 -19.04 5.88
C ASP A 140 -7.88 -18.21 7.12
N ASP A 141 -8.29 -18.86 8.21
CA ASP A 141 -8.53 -18.23 9.51
C ASP A 141 -7.31 -17.42 9.99
N LEU A 142 -6.10 -18.01 9.89
CA LEU A 142 -4.87 -17.30 10.21
C LEU A 142 -4.66 -16.08 9.30
N ALA A 143 -4.87 -16.22 8.00
CA ALA A 143 -4.68 -15.14 7.05
C ALA A 143 -5.65 -13.97 7.29
N GLU A 144 -6.90 -14.26 7.67
CA GLU A 144 -7.89 -13.24 8.05
C GLU A 144 -7.48 -12.51 9.33
N LYS A 145 -7.09 -13.26 10.37
CA LYS A 145 -6.59 -12.69 11.64
C LYS A 145 -5.34 -11.85 11.45
N ALA A 146 -4.39 -12.31 10.62
CA ALA A 146 -3.22 -11.55 10.22
C ALA A 146 -3.63 -10.28 9.47
N SER A 147 -4.55 -10.37 8.51
CA SER A 147 -5.06 -9.21 7.77
C SER A 147 -5.65 -8.17 8.71
N SER A 148 -6.51 -8.58 9.63
CA SER A 148 -7.15 -7.69 10.61
C SER A 148 -6.14 -7.02 11.54
N ALA A 149 -5.11 -7.74 11.98
CA ALA A 149 -4.03 -7.18 12.78
C ALA A 149 -3.24 -6.11 12.00
N PHE A 150 -2.96 -6.35 10.71
CA PHE A 150 -2.24 -5.38 9.87
C PHE A 150 -3.11 -4.21 9.41
N VAL A 151 -4.42 -4.38 9.19
CA VAL A 151 -5.34 -3.24 9.00
C VAL A 151 -5.32 -2.36 10.25
N SER A 152 -5.26 -2.97 11.44
CA SER A 152 -5.16 -2.23 12.69
C SER A 152 -3.87 -1.40 12.78
N LEU A 153 -2.79 -1.68 12.04
CA LEU A 153 -1.62 -0.78 11.98
C LEU A 153 -1.97 0.64 11.53
N TRP A 154 -2.97 0.76 10.66
CA TRP A 154 -3.36 2.05 10.10
C TRP A 154 -4.22 2.85 11.06
N THR A 155 -5.01 2.17 11.90
CA THR A 155 -6.00 2.79 12.79
C THR A 155 -5.62 2.76 14.28
N ASN A 156 -4.72 1.88 14.72
CA ASN A 156 -4.31 1.71 16.11
C ASN A 156 -3.03 2.50 16.40
N SER A 157 -3.12 3.46 17.33
CA SER A 157 -2.01 4.35 17.68
C SER A 157 -0.78 3.63 18.24
N PHE A 158 -0.93 2.54 18.98
CA PHE A 158 0.20 1.89 19.66
C PHE A 158 1.16 1.23 18.65
N LEU A 159 0.64 0.31 17.84
CA LEU A 159 1.48 -0.42 16.89
C LEU A 159 2.03 0.51 15.80
N LYS A 160 1.23 1.51 15.40
CA LYS A 160 1.63 2.58 14.50
C LYS A 160 2.85 3.35 15.03
N GLU A 161 2.86 3.72 16.30
CA GLU A 161 3.97 4.45 16.90
C GLU A 161 5.24 3.60 17.00
N HIS A 162 5.12 2.31 17.34
CA HIS A 162 6.26 1.40 17.32
C HIS A 162 6.86 1.26 15.92
N VAL A 163 6.03 1.18 14.88
CA VAL A 163 6.50 1.15 13.48
C VAL A 163 7.19 2.46 13.11
N ARG A 164 6.65 3.62 13.50
CA ARG A 164 7.30 4.93 13.26
C ARG A 164 8.67 5.04 13.93
N SER A 165 8.74 4.65 15.19
CA SER A 165 9.99 4.64 15.95
C SER A 165 11.03 3.74 15.28
N ARG A 166 10.60 2.57 14.80
CA ARG A 166 11.46 1.61 14.11
C ARG A 166 11.91 2.15 12.74
N ASP A 167 10.99 2.66 11.94
CA ASP A 167 11.28 3.23 10.61
C ASP A 167 12.27 4.39 10.70
N SER A 168 12.13 5.27 11.68
CA SER A 168 13.07 6.38 11.91
C SER A 168 14.52 5.93 12.17
N LYS A 169 14.72 4.69 12.65
CA LYS A 169 16.04 4.08 12.86
C LYS A 169 16.58 3.39 11.60
N ILE A 170 15.70 2.82 10.78
CA ILE A 170 16.08 2.06 9.57
C ILE A 170 16.30 3.00 8.38
N THR A 171 15.44 4.01 8.25
CA THR A 171 15.43 4.98 7.16
C THR A 171 15.62 6.36 7.75
N PRO A 172 16.87 6.84 7.91
CA PRO A 172 17.11 8.20 8.36
C PRO A 172 16.43 9.16 7.39
N VAL A 173 15.63 10.10 7.89
CA VAL A 173 15.02 11.16 7.09
C VAL A 173 16.16 11.92 6.40
N PRO A 174 16.31 11.86 5.06
CA PRO A 174 17.28 12.73 4.39
C PRO A 174 16.88 14.18 4.66
N ALA A 175 17.86 15.03 4.94
CA ALA A 175 17.64 16.46 5.12
C ALA A 175 16.81 16.99 3.95
N ILE A 176 15.73 17.73 4.23
CA ILE A 176 14.91 18.39 3.20
C ILE A 176 15.88 19.19 2.33
N PRO A 177 16.04 18.85 1.03
CA PRO A 177 16.86 19.64 0.15
C PRO A 177 16.31 21.06 0.17
N ARG A 178 17.16 22.05 0.46
CA ARG A 178 16.75 23.45 0.27
C ARG A 178 16.36 23.60 -1.19
N PRO A 179 15.21 24.23 -1.51
CA PRO A 179 14.86 24.46 -2.90
C PRO A 179 16.01 25.20 -3.59
N SER A 180 16.68 24.53 -4.51
CA SER A 180 17.64 25.18 -5.40
C SER A 180 16.84 26.16 -6.25
N GLN A 181 17.18 27.45 -6.24
CA GLN A 181 16.42 28.46 -6.99
C GLN A 181 16.54 28.34 -8.53
N GLU A 182 17.22 27.31 -9.03
CA GLU A 182 17.31 26.99 -10.46
C GLU A 182 16.55 25.69 -10.72
N GLY A 183 15.24 25.81 -10.98
CA GLY A 183 14.42 24.72 -11.47
C GLY A 183 14.68 24.50 -12.95
N ALA A 184 15.40 23.44 -13.30
CA ALA A 184 15.49 22.96 -14.67
C ALA A 184 14.15 22.34 -15.08
N ARG A 185 13.20 23.18 -15.50
CA ARG A 185 12.09 22.70 -16.32
C ARG A 185 12.67 22.46 -17.71
N THR A 186 13.01 21.22 -18.04
CA THR A 186 13.01 20.81 -19.45
C THR A 186 11.58 20.99 -19.94
N ASN A 187 11.37 21.73 -21.02
CA ASN A 187 10.08 22.28 -21.45
C ASN A 187 8.98 21.20 -21.63
N THR A 188 8.31 20.78 -20.56
CA THR A 188 7.18 19.81 -20.61
C THR A 188 5.88 20.45 -21.06
N GLN A 189 5.85 21.78 -21.24
CA GLN A 189 4.68 22.51 -21.73
C GLN A 189 4.27 22.08 -23.14
N ASP A 190 5.21 21.55 -23.92
CA ASP A 190 4.96 21.03 -25.26
C ASP A 190 4.58 19.54 -25.27
N SER A 191 4.57 18.87 -24.11
CA SER A 191 4.17 17.46 -24.00
C SER A 191 2.67 17.33 -24.29
N GLU A 192 2.31 16.44 -25.22
CA GLU A 192 0.90 16.12 -25.50
C GLU A 192 0.30 15.20 -24.42
N TRP A 193 1.12 14.68 -23.51
CA TRP A 193 0.76 13.60 -22.61
C TRP A 193 0.23 14.07 -21.25
N VAL A 194 -0.87 13.45 -20.86
CA VAL A 194 -1.48 13.53 -19.52
C VAL A 194 -1.36 12.17 -18.83
N LEU A 195 -0.94 12.19 -17.57
CA LEU A 195 -0.91 10.99 -16.74
C LEU A 195 -2.27 10.81 -16.08
N VAL A 196 -2.86 9.62 -16.16
CA VAL A 196 -3.96 9.17 -15.31
C VAL A 196 -3.39 8.16 -14.31
N ALA A 197 -3.29 8.58 -13.06
CA ALA A 197 -2.71 7.81 -11.97
C ALA A 197 -3.79 7.30 -11.01
N GLY A 198 -3.59 6.10 -10.48
CA GLY A 198 -4.44 5.51 -9.46
C GLY A 198 -3.65 4.98 -8.27
N ALA A 199 -4.35 4.33 -7.34
CA ALA A 199 -3.77 3.91 -6.06
C ALA A 199 -2.59 2.94 -6.23
N GLY A 200 -2.50 2.25 -7.37
CA GLY A 200 -1.38 1.36 -7.70
C GLY A 200 -0.01 2.04 -7.62
N LEU A 201 0.10 3.34 -7.93
CA LEU A 201 1.35 4.10 -7.78
C LEU A 201 1.70 4.31 -6.30
N SER A 202 0.71 4.62 -5.47
CA SER A 202 0.93 5.01 -4.07
C SER A 202 1.11 3.81 -3.13
N ILE A 203 0.61 2.62 -3.50
CA ILE A 203 0.76 1.39 -2.68
C ILE A 203 2.24 1.03 -2.48
N ILE A 204 3.08 1.22 -3.51
CA ILE A 204 4.53 0.93 -3.39
C ILE A 204 5.29 1.98 -2.58
N ALA A 205 4.77 3.21 -2.51
CA ALA A 205 5.21 4.23 -1.57
C ALA A 205 4.69 3.96 -0.14
N GLY A 206 3.85 2.94 0.04
CA GLY A 206 3.35 2.53 1.34
C GLY A 206 2.15 3.34 1.83
N TYR A 207 1.29 3.81 0.93
CA TYR A 207 -0.09 4.20 1.25
C TYR A 207 -1.04 2.99 1.24
N PRO A 208 -2.20 3.07 1.93
CA PRO A 208 -3.09 1.92 2.08
C PRO A 208 -3.78 1.60 0.75
N THR A 209 -4.12 0.32 0.57
CA THR A 209 -4.99 -0.09 -0.55
C THR A 209 -6.44 0.35 -0.29
N ALA A 210 -7.27 0.38 -1.34
CA ALA A 210 -8.70 0.62 -1.17
C ALA A 210 -9.37 -0.41 -0.24
N TYR A 211 -8.87 -1.64 -0.21
CA TYR A 211 -9.34 -2.68 0.71
C TYR A 211 -9.02 -2.34 2.17
N VAL A 212 -7.81 -1.84 2.47
CA VAL A 212 -7.44 -1.39 3.83
C VAL A 212 -8.36 -0.25 4.28
N LEU A 213 -8.59 0.75 3.42
CA LEU A 213 -9.52 1.85 3.70
C LEU A 213 -10.94 1.35 3.95
N THR A 214 -11.46 0.47 3.08
CA THR A 214 -12.81 -0.09 3.20
C THR A 214 -12.96 -0.89 4.50
N THR A 215 -11.95 -1.69 4.85
CA THR A 215 -11.94 -2.49 6.08
C THR A 215 -11.87 -1.59 7.32
N ALA A 216 -11.10 -0.50 7.28
CA ALA A 216 -11.03 0.47 8.37
C ALA A 216 -12.41 1.11 8.65
N LEU A 217 -13.18 1.44 7.60
CA LEU A 217 -14.57 1.91 7.74
C LEU A 217 -15.49 0.81 8.29
N ALA A 218 -15.40 -0.40 7.73
CA ALA A 218 -16.25 -1.53 8.09
C ALA A 218 -16.17 -1.89 9.59
N ARG A 219 -15.01 -1.74 10.22
CA ARG A 219 -14.83 -2.00 11.66
C ARG A 219 -15.71 -1.13 12.57
N PHE A 220 -16.05 0.09 12.15
CA PHE A 220 -16.98 0.95 12.90
C PHE A 220 -18.44 0.59 12.65
N LEU A 221 -18.74 -0.01 11.50
CA LEU A 221 -20.08 -0.46 11.14
C LEU A 221 -20.43 -1.82 11.76
N TRP A 222 -19.44 -2.71 11.84
CA TRP A 222 -19.57 -4.08 12.32
C TRP A 222 -18.38 -4.48 13.21
N PRO A 223 -18.32 -4.01 14.46
CA PRO A 223 -17.20 -4.29 15.36
C PRO A 223 -16.98 -5.77 15.68
N SER A 224 -18.03 -6.59 15.55
CA SER A 224 -18.02 -8.04 15.81
C SER A 224 -17.83 -8.88 14.54
N MET A 225 -17.55 -8.26 13.40
CA MET A 225 -17.29 -8.97 12.15
C MET A 225 -15.91 -9.64 12.23
N GLU A 226 -15.89 -10.95 12.45
CA GLU A 226 -14.65 -11.74 12.46
C GLU A 226 -14.13 -11.99 11.04
N ASP A 227 -15.05 -12.26 10.10
CA ASP A 227 -14.77 -12.51 8.70
C ASP A 227 -15.08 -11.26 7.83
N THR A 228 -14.03 -10.70 7.23
CA THR A 228 -14.14 -9.54 6.32
C THR A 228 -14.29 -9.93 4.85
N SER A 229 -14.37 -11.22 4.52
CA SER A 229 -14.50 -11.74 3.15
C SER A 229 -15.74 -11.19 2.43
N ASP A 230 -16.82 -10.96 3.16
CA ASP A 230 -18.03 -10.36 2.58
C ASP A 230 -17.83 -8.89 2.15
N LEU A 231 -16.78 -8.21 2.62
CA LEU A 231 -16.45 -6.86 2.16
C LEU A 231 -16.04 -6.83 0.69
N TYR A 232 -15.56 -7.95 0.11
CA TYR A 232 -15.24 -8.03 -1.32
C TYR A 232 -16.47 -7.81 -2.22
N ARG A 233 -17.69 -7.93 -1.68
CA ARG A 233 -18.93 -7.68 -2.41
C ARG A 233 -19.27 -6.20 -2.55
N TYR A 234 -18.65 -5.34 -1.75
CA TYR A 234 -18.95 -3.92 -1.69
C TYR A 234 -17.73 -3.10 -2.10
N ASN A 235 -17.96 -2.00 -2.79
CA ASN A 235 -16.90 -1.04 -3.07
C ASN A 235 -16.77 -0.02 -1.93
N PHE A 236 -15.63 0.68 -1.90
CA PHE A 236 -15.34 1.69 -0.87
C PHE A 236 -16.46 2.71 -0.70
N SER A 237 -17.04 3.21 -1.80
CA SER A 237 -18.03 4.30 -1.75
C SER A 237 -19.35 3.86 -1.11
N GLU A 238 -19.74 2.59 -1.26
CA GLU A 238 -20.94 2.02 -0.64
C GLU A 238 -20.76 1.91 0.87
N VAL A 239 -19.62 1.40 1.32
CA VAL A 239 -19.28 1.29 2.75
C VAL A 239 -19.14 2.69 3.38
N ALA A 240 -18.51 3.63 2.67
CA ALA A 240 -18.42 5.04 3.09
C ALA A 240 -19.80 5.68 3.22
N SER A 241 -20.71 5.44 2.26
CA SER A 241 -22.10 5.94 2.32
C SER A 241 -22.84 5.40 3.54
N LEU A 242 -22.68 4.11 3.83
CA LEU A 242 -23.31 3.48 4.99
C LEU A 242 -22.76 4.04 6.32
N LEU A 243 -21.45 4.25 6.40
CA LEU A 243 -20.83 4.85 7.59
C LEU A 243 -21.28 6.29 7.78
N GLU A 244 -21.31 7.11 6.73
CA GLU A 244 -21.81 8.48 6.80
C GLU A 244 -23.27 8.53 7.24
N ALA A 245 -24.12 7.66 6.68
CA ALA A 245 -25.54 7.61 7.06
C ALA A 245 -25.76 7.22 8.53
N ARG A 246 -24.88 6.39 9.12
CA ARG A 246 -25.02 5.91 10.51
C ARG A 246 -24.29 6.74 11.54
N LEU A 247 -23.09 7.23 11.21
CA LEU A 247 -22.15 7.88 12.15
C LEU A 247 -21.81 9.32 11.76
N GLY A 248 -22.27 9.80 10.60
CA GLY A 248 -22.09 11.16 10.12
C GLY A 248 -20.78 11.40 9.36
N ARG A 249 -20.76 12.50 8.58
CA ARG A 249 -19.62 12.90 7.73
C ARG A 249 -18.34 13.10 8.53
N ALA A 250 -18.44 13.74 9.69
CA ALA A 250 -17.28 14.02 10.53
C ALA A 250 -16.54 12.73 10.93
N LYS A 251 -17.28 11.66 11.25
CA LYS A 251 -16.66 10.38 11.58
C LYS A 251 -16.04 9.71 10.36
N LEU A 252 -16.69 9.79 9.19
CA LEU A 252 -16.12 9.29 7.94
C LEU A 252 -14.77 9.96 7.64
N LEU A 253 -14.71 11.28 7.73
CA LEU A 253 -13.49 12.05 7.49
C LEU A 253 -12.38 11.69 8.49
N ASP A 254 -12.71 11.58 9.78
CA ASP A 254 -11.76 11.16 10.83
C ASP A 254 -11.14 9.79 10.53
N VAL A 255 -11.94 8.79 10.12
CA VAL A 255 -11.42 7.45 9.82
C VAL A 255 -10.55 7.47 8.57
N VAL A 256 -10.93 8.21 7.53
CA VAL A 256 -10.12 8.35 6.30
C VAL A 256 -8.80 9.06 6.60
N GLU A 257 -8.83 10.17 7.34
CA GLU A 257 -7.63 10.91 7.75
C GLU A 257 -6.66 10.03 8.54
N GLN A 258 -7.16 9.31 9.55
CA GLN A 258 -6.33 8.42 10.37
C GLN A 258 -5.71 7.29 9.53
N THR A 259 -6.49 6.69 8.62
CA THR A 259 -6.04 5.58 7.78
C THR A 259 -5.08 6.03 6.69
N MET A 260 -5.26 7.23 6.15
CA MET A 260 -4.35 7.83 5.16
C MET A 260 -3.06 8.37 5.78
N ASN A 261 -2.96 8.43 7.11
CA ASN A 261 -1.71 8.76 7.80
C ASN A 261 -0.85 7.49 7.95
N PRO A 262 0.22 7.29 7.17
CA PRO A 262 0.97 6.04 7.19
C PRO A 262 1.71 5.79 8.52
N PRO A 263 1.94 4.51 8.88
CA PRO A 263 2.75 4.14 10.04
C PRO A 263 4.27 4.31 9.82
N GLN A 264 4.72 4.57 8.60
CA GLN A 264 6.12 4.76 8.22
C GLN A 264 6.29 6.05 7.39
N HIS A 265 7.53 6.53 7.25
CA HIS A 265 7.83 7.65 6.36
C HIS A 265 7.62 7.23 4.92
N VAL A 266 6.71 7.94 4.25
CA VAL A 266 6.46 7.77 2.83
C VAL A 266 7.29 8.77 2.01
N ARG A 267 7.72 8.33 0.83
CA ARG A 267 8.42 9.15 -0.16
C ARG A 267 7.79 8.94 -1.53
N PRO A 268 7.82 9.94 -2.41
CA PRO A 268 7.48 9.72 -3.81
C PRO A 268 8.36 8.64 -4.41
N THR A 269 7.76 7.71 -5.15
CA THR A 269 8.51 6.68 -5.88
C THR A 269 9.17 7.26 -7.13
N VAL A 270 9.99 6.46 -7.82
CA VAL A 270 10.58 6.86 -9.11
C VAL A 270 9.49 7.25 -10.09
N ALA A 271 8.38 6.49 -10.15
CA ALA A 271 7.20 6.85 -10.93
C ALA A 271 6.70 8.27 -10.66
N HIS A 272 6.50 8.65 -9.41
CA HIS A 272 6.02 9.99 -9.06
C HIS A 272 7.03 11.07 -9.47
N GLN A 273 8.31 10.83 -9.18
CA GLN A 273 9.40 11.76 -9.50
C GLN A 273 9.56 11.98 -11.01
N GLN A 274 9.38 10.94 -11.83
CA GLN A 274 9.46 11.03 -13.28
C GLN A 274 8.18 11.62 -13.88
N ALA A 275 7.01 11.30 -13.31
CA ALA A 275 5.73 11.81 -13.76
C ALA A 275 5.68 13.35 -13.74
N VAL A 276 6.12 13.98 -12.65
CA VAL A 276 6.12 15.45 -12.51
C VAL A 276 7.07 16.15 -13.47
N LEU A 277 8.03 15.41 -14.05
CA LEU A 277 9.03 15.90 -15.00
C LEU A 277 8.68 15.62 -16.47
N LYS A 278 7.67 14.80 -16.78
CA LYS A 278 7.43 14.31 -18.15
C LYS A 278 6.03 14.63 -18.70
N PHE A 279 5.05 14.86 -17.84
CA PHE A 279 3.67 15.10 -18.25
C PHE A 279 3.29 16.58 -18.15
N LYS A 280 2.44 17.07 -19.06
CA LYS A 280 1.91 18.44 -18.99
C LYS A 280 0.90 18.63 -17.86
N ALA A 281 0.23 17.55 -17.46
CA ALA A 281 -0.71 17.50 -16.35
C ALA A 281 -0.82 16.08 -15.79
N ILE A 282 -1.18 16.00 -14.51
CA ILE A 282 -1.41 14.74 -13.80
C ILE A 282 -2.86 14.74 -13.33
N VAL A 283 -3.58 13.66 -13.61
CA VAL A 283 -4.93 13.38 -13.13
C VAL A 283 -4.85 12.19 -12.20
N THR A 284 -5.39 12.31 -10.99
CA THR A 284 -5.35 11.23 -10.01
C THR A 284 -6.66 11.13 -9.23
N THR A 285 -7.03 9.89 -8.90
CA THR A 285 -8.12 9.57 -7.97
C THR A 285 -7.62 9.39 -6.54
N ASN A 286 -6.32 9.52 -6.30
CA ASN A 286 -5.70 9.30 -4.99
C ASN A 286 -5.82 10.53 -4.09
N PHE A 287 -5.95 10.30 -2.78
CA PHE A 287 -6.03 11.38 -1.78
C PHE A 287 -4.66 11.83 -1.25
N ASP A 288 -3.63 10.98 -1.39
CA ASP A 288 -2.27 11.23 -0.89
C ASP A 288 -1.55 12.38 -1.59
N THR A 289 -0.44 12.86 -1.02
CA THR A 289 0.30 14.03 -1.50
C THR A 289 1.60 13.68 -2.24
N LEU A 290 1.73 12.47 -2.81
CA LEU A 290 3.02 12.02 -3.35
C LEU A 290 3.47 12.79 -4.59
N PHE A 291 2.55 13.27 -5.43
CA PHE A 291 2.90 14.09 -6.59
C PHE A 291 3.35 15.50 -6.15
N GLU A 292 2.68 16.07 -5.16
CA GLU A 292 3.02 17.35 -4.55
C GLU A 292 4.41 17.29 -3.91
N LEU A 293 4.70 16.21 -3.17
CA LEU A 293 6.02 15.94 -2.60
C LEU A 293 7.08 15.73 -3.70
N ALA A 294 6.76 15.01 -4.78
CA ALA A 294 7.66 14.85 -5.92
C ALA A 294 7.98 16.19 -6.59
N CYS A 295 6.99 17.06 -6.75
CA CYS A 295 7.19 18.41 -7.26
C CYS A 295 8.13 19.23 -6.35
N ILE A 296 7.95 19.13 -5.03
CA ILE A 296 8.85 19.79 -4.07
C ILE A 296 10.28 19.24 -4.19
N GLU A 297 10.45 17.92 -4.22
CA GLU A 297 11.77 17.28 -4.34
C GLU A 297 12.48 17.59 -5.67
N LYS A 298 11.72 17.76 -6.75
CA LYS A 298 12.23 18.08 -8.09
C LYS A 298 12.23 19.58 -8.42
N ASN A 299 11.81 20.43 -7.48
CA ASN A 299 11.67 21.86 -7.67
C ASN A 299 10.80 22.24 -8.89
N VAL A 300 9.68 21.53 -9.06
CA VAL A 300 8.69 21.77 -10.11
C VAL A 300 7.57 22.63 -9.54
N PRO A 301 7.33 23.85 -10.05
CA PRO A 301 6.15 24.63 -9.67
C PRO A 301 4.87 23.89 -10.02
N TYR A 302 3.92 23.81 -9.09
CA TYR A 302 2.69 23.05 -9.27
C TYR A 302 1.47 23.74 -8.68
N GLU A 303 0.30 23.26 -9.09
CA GLU A 303 -1.01 23.66 -8.58
C GLU A 303 -1.89 22.43 -8.44
N VAL A 304 -2.53 22.31 -7.27
CA VAL A 304 -3.50 21.23 -6.99
C VAL A 304 -4.90 21.74 -7.28
N ILE A 305 -5.63 21.01 -8.11
CA ILE A 305 -7.01 21.30 -8.47
C ILE A 305 -7.89 20.21 -7.86
N THR A 306 -8.71 20.60 -6.88
CA THR A 306 -9.65 19.71 -6.16
C THR A 306 -11.06 19.80 -6.78
N PRO A 307 -12.04 18.99 -6.35
CA PRO A 307 -13.33 18.87 -7.04
C PRO A 307 -14.06 20.18 -7.26
N ASP A 308 -14.06 21.05 -6.25
CA ASP A 308 -14.78 22.33 -6.27
C ASP A 308 -13.89 23.50 -6.75
N SER A 309 -12.63 23.23 -7.09
CA SER A 309 -11.70 24.25 -7.61
C SER A 309 -11.91 24.46 -9.10
N GLU A 310 -11.98 25.72 -9.54
CA GLU A 310 -11.88 26.06 -10.96
C GLU A 310 -10.42 26.02 -11.41
N ALA A 311 -10.13 25.31 -12.51
CA ALA A 311 -8.81 25.33 -13.10
C ALA A 311 -8.53 26.73 -13.69
N PRO A 312 -7.35 27.34 -13.46
CA PRO A 312 -7.07 28.66 -14.03
C PRO A 312 -7.12 28.65 -15.55
N ALA A 313 -7.79 29.66 -16.12
CA ALA A 313 -7.97 29.80 -17.56
C ALA A 313 -6.63 29.93 -18.33
N THR A 314 -5.60 30.48 -17.69
CA THR A 314 -4.29 30.73 -18.31
C THR A 314 -3.24 29.71 -17.87
N ASN A 315 -2.42 29.25 -18.82
CA ASN A 315 -1.24 28.46 -18.53
C ASN A 315 -0.13 29.38 -17.98
N ASP A 316 0.12 29.30 -16.68
CA ASP A 316 1.13 30.09 -15.96
C ASP A 316 2.46 29.34 -15.76
N GLY A 317 2.60 28.18 -16.39
CA GLY A 317 3.78 27.34 -16.27
C GLY A 317 3.86 26.50 -15.01
N ARG A 318 2.82 26.41 -14.18
CA ARG A 318 2.76 25.40 -13.12
C ARG A 318 2.27 24.05 -13.68
N LEU A 319 2.78 22.94 -13.14
CA LEU A 319 2.22 21.62 -13.38
C LEU A 319 0.86 21.52 -12.67
N ARG A 320 -0.19 21.17 -13.41
CA ARG A 320 -1.52 20.97 -12.83
C ARG A 320 -1.70 19.53 -12.37
N ILE A 321 -2.02 19.35 -11.10
CA ILE A 321 -2.34 18.07 -10.48
C ILE A 321 -3.84 18.08 -10.14
N TYR A 322 -4.64 17.40 -10.95
CA TYR A 322 -6.08 17.27 -10.78
C TYR A 322 -6.38 16.09 -9.85
N LYS A 323 -6.86 16.38 -8.64
CA LYS A 323 -7.28 15.39 -7.65
C LYS A 323 -8.79 15.30 -7.66
N MET A 324 -9.31 14.49 -8.58
CA MET A 324 -10.75 14.41 -8.90
C MET A 324 -11.63 14.04 -7.70
N ASN A 325 -11.07 13.35 -6.71
CA ASN A 325 -11.80 12.92 -5.51
C ASN A 325 -11.36 13.67 -4.25
N GLY A 326 -10.64 14.79 -4.40
CA GLY A 326 -10.15 15.60 -3.28
C GLY A 326 -8.76 15.21 -2.77
N SER A 327 -8.32 15.90 -1.72
CA SER A 327 -7.00 15.73 -1.11
C SER A 327 -7.08 15.55 0.39
N ILE A 328 -6.18 14.74 0.97
CA ILE A 328 -6.11 14.58 2.43
C ILE A 328 -5.66 15.86 3.16
N THR A 329 -5.04 16.80 2.43
CA THR A 329 -4.68 18.13 2.95
C THR A 329 -5.85 19.11 3.00
N ASP A 330 -6.97 18.78 2.35
CA ASP A 330 -8.23 19.52 2.42
C ASP A 330 -9.40 18.54 2.52
N LEU A 331 -9.69 18.10 3.75
CA LEU A 331 -10.70 17.06 4.02
C LEU A 331 -12.10 17.44 3.51
N LYS A 332 -12.40 18.72 3.35
CA LYS A 332 -13.71 19.18 2.83
C LYS A 332 -13.86 18.88 1.33
N SER A 333 -12.74 18.83 0.61
CA SER A 333 -12.72 18.50 -0.82
C SER A 333 -12.95 17.03 -1.14
N LEU A 334 -12.87 16.14 -0.14
CA LEU A 334 -12.93 14.70 -0.36
C LEU A 334 -14.30 14.26 -0.90
N CYS A 335 -14.30 13.47 -1.97
CA CYS A 335 -15.49 12.81 -2.50
C CYS A 335 -15.39 11.31 -2.20
N LEU A 336 -16.19 10.82 -1.24
CA LEU A 336 -16.01 9.49 -0.64
C LEU A 336 -17.24 8.60 -0.83
N THR A 337 -18.44 9.17 -0.71
CA THR A 337 -19.69 8.41 -0.79
C THR A 337 -20.15 8.23 -2.22
N THR A 338 -21.09 7.31 -2.46
CA THR A 338 -21.71 7.15 -3.77
C THR A 338 -22.44 8.42 -4.22
N ALA A 339 -23.02 9.18 -3.27
CA ALA A 339 -23.63 10.47 -3.55
C ALA A 339 -22.58 11.53 -3.96
N ASP A 340 -21.46 11.61 -3.25
CA ASP A 340 -20.35 12.50 -3.60
C ASP A 340 -19.85 12.22 -5.02
N LEU A 341 -19.58 10.94 -5.32
CA LEU A 341 -19.01 10.53 -6.59
C LEU A 341 -19.96 10.80 -7.76
N ARG A 342 -21.28 10.57 -7.60
CA ARG A 342 -22.27 10.95 -8.62
C ARG A 342 -22.31 12.45 -8.87
N ALA A 343 -22.13 13.26 -7.83
CA ALA A 343 -22.15 14.71 -7.97
C ALA A 343 -20.91 15.27 -8.69
N ILE A 344 -19.81 14.50 -8.81
CA ILE A 344 -18.55 14.95 -9.43
C ILE A 344 -18.75 15.41 -10.88
N GLU A 345 -19.62 14.76 -11.66
CA GLU A 345 -19.88 15.12 -13.07
C GLU A 345 -20.27 16.60 -13.23
N ASN A 346 -20.92 17.16 -12.21
CA ASN A 346 -21.43 18.53 -12.17
C ASN A 346 -20.42 19.53 -11.58
N ARG A 347 -19.25 19.07 -11.13
CA ARG A 347 -18.24 19.92 -10.48
C ARG A 347 -17.24 20.49 -11.49
N PRO A 348 -16.64 21.66 -11.20
CA PRO A 348 -15.70 22.33 -12.11
C PRO A 348 -14.51 21.47 -12.54
N VAL A 349 -13.98 20.62 -11.65
CA VAL A 349 -12.84 19.74 -11.98
C VAL A 349 -13.17 18.81 -13.15
N PHE A 350 -14.40 18.28 -13.20
CA PHE A 350 -14.79 17.27 -14.18
C PHE A 350 -14.86 17.89 -15.57
N GLN A 351 -15.45 19.08 -15.69
CA GLN A 351 -15.50 19.83 -16.93
C GLN A 351 -14.10 20.22 -17.42
N SER A 352 -13.22 20.64 -16.50
CA SER A 352 -11.82 20.95 -16.82
C SER A 352 -11.06 19.72 -17.34
N LEU A 353 -11.28 18.56 -16.72
CA LEU A 353 -10.68 17.30 -17.13
C LEU A 353 -11.20 16.81 -18.47
N ARG A 354 -12.51 16.95 -18.73
CA ARG A 354 -13.12 16.62 -20.03
C ARG A 354 -12.46 17.41 -21.15
N ALA A 355 -12.31 18.72 -20.97
CA ALA A 355 -11.61 19.58 -21.94
C ALA A 355 -10.14 19.18 -22.12
N LEU A 356 -9.41 18.92 -21.02
CA LEU A 356 -8.01 18.50 -21.06
C LEU A 356 -7.82 17.19 -21.82
N LEU A 357 -8.60 16.16 -21.50
CA LEU A 357 -8.48 14.83 -22.08
C LEU A 357 -8.98 14.76 -23.53
N SER A 358 -9.84 15.69 -23.96
CA SER A 358 -10.27 15.81 -25.36
C SER A 358 -9.14 16.22 -26.32
N THR A 359 -8.01 16.72 -25.81
CA THR A 359 -6.88 17.24 -26.61
C THR A 359 -5.53 16.63 -26.23
N SER A 360 -5.54 15.52 -25.48
CA SER A 360 -4.32 14.96 -24.90
C SER A 360 -4.20 13.46 -25.12
N ARG A 361 -2.97 13.01 -25.36
CA ARG A 361 -2.61 11.60 -25.23
C ARG A 361 -2.59 11.23 -23.75
N VAL A 362 -2.96 10.00 -23.43
CA VAL A 362 -3.08 9.56 -22.04
C VAL A 362 -2.16 8.37 -21.77
N ALA A 363 -1.40 8.44 -20.69
CA ALA A 363 -0.78 7.28 -20.07
C ALA A 363 -1.56 6.93 -18.79
N VAL A 364 -2.18 5.75 -18.76
CA VAL A 364 -2.87 5.24 -17.57
C VAL A 364 -1.91 4.33 -16.82
N VAL A 365 -1.60 4.67 -15.57
CA VAL A 365 -0.64 3.93 -14.75
C VAL A 365 -1.20 3.71 -13.36
N GLY A 366 -1.23 2.47 -12.89
CA GLY A 366 -1.70 2.10 -11.54
C GLY A 366 -3.17 2.40 -11.25
N HIS A 367 -3.97 2.63 -12.30
CA HIS A 367 -5.39 2.94 -12.21
C HIS A 367 -6.22 1.86 -12.92
N SER A 368 -7.29 1.38 -12.29
CA SER A 368 -8.08 0.25 -12.83
C SER A 368 -9.08 0.63 -13.93
N LEU A 369 -9.42 1.93 -14.05
CA LEU A 369 -10.47 2.46 -14.93
C LEU A 369 -11.85 1.85 -14.69
N ARG A 370 -12.08 1.34 -13.47
CA ARG A 370 -13.36 0.74 -13.06
C ARG A 370 -14.27 1.71 -12.31
N ASP A 371 -13.77 2.88 -11.92
CA ASP A 371 -14.62 3.93 -11.37
C ASP A 371 -15.44 4.60 -12.49
N GLY A 372 -16.69 4.95 -12.19
CA GLY A 372 -17.61 5.49 -13.19
C GLY A 372 -17.13 6.81 -13.80
N ASN A 373 -16.59 7.72 -12.97
CA ASN A 373 -16.26 9.08 -13.38
C ASN A 373 -15.04 9.13 -14.32
N MET A 374 -13.96 8.40 -14.00
CA MET A 374 -12.83 8.28 -14.93
C MET A 374 -13.23 7.52 -16.18
N ALA A 375 -14.02 6.45 -16.06
CA ALA A 375 -14.50 5.72 -17.23
C ALA A 375 -15.25 6.64 -18.20
N GLU A 376 -16.14 7.51 -17.70
CA GLU A 376 -16.85 8.51 -18.50
C GLU A 376 -15.90 9.52 -19.16
N LEU A 377 -14.95 10.08 -18.40
CA LEU A 377 -13.93 10.99 -18.96
C LEU A 377 -13.08 10.35 -20.06
N MET A 378 -12.80 9.06 -19.92
CA MET A 378 -12.06 8.27 -20.91
C MET A 378 -12.92 7.89 -22.11
N GLU A 379 -14.25 7.87 -21.96
CA GLU A 379 -15.23 7.80 -23.06
C GLU A 379 -15.24 9.06 -23.91
N ASP A 380 -15.25 10.21 -23.27
CA ASP A 380 -15.32 11.52 -23.92
C ASP A 380 -13.99 12.02 -24.51
N ARG A 381 -12.88 11.33 -24.23
CA ARG A 381 -11.56 11.62 -24.78
C ARG A 381 -11.57 11.57 -26.33
N ASN A 382 -10.68 12.35 -26.96
CA ASN A 382 -10.32 12.14 -28.36
C ASN A 382 -9.57 10.80 -28.55
N ARG A 383 -10.06 9.97 -29.47
CA ARG A 383 -9.54 8.62 -29.72
C ARG A 383 -8.96 8.45 -31.12
N ASN A 384 -9.00 9.49 -31.95
CA ASN A 384 -8.59 9.39 -33.35
C ASN A 384 -7.07 9.53 -33.49
N GLY A 385 -6.40 8.44 -33.89
CA GLY A 385 -4.95 8.43 -34.15
C GLY A 385 -4.06 8.38 -32.90
N ASP A 386 -4.65 8.35 -31.71
CA ASP A 386 -3.93 8.41 -30.44
C ASP A 386 -3.35 7.07 -30.00
N ARG A 387 -2.03 7.01 -29.82
CA ARG A 387 -1.34 5.88 -29.16
C ARG A 387 -1.32 6.09 -27.64
N SER A 388 -2.50 6.19 -27.03
CA SER A 388 -2.62 6.23 -25.57
C SER A 388 -2.30 4.86 -24.97
N VAL A 389 -1.73 4.82 -23.76
CA VAL A 389 -1.20 3.58 -23.17
C VAL A 389 -1.85 3.24 -21.83
N TYR A 390 -1.93 1.95 -21.55
CA TYR A 390 -2.35 1.40 -20.27
C TYR A 390 -1.25 0.50 -19.72
N VAL A 391 -0.67 0.89 -18.60
CA VAL A 391 0.51 0.25 -18.02
C VAL A 391 0.09 -0.61 -16.85
N SER A 392 0.38 -1.91 -16.93
CA SER A 392 0.12 -2.86 -15.87
C SER A 392 1.16 -3.98 -15.84
N PRO A 393 1.66 -4.42 -14.66
CA PRO A 393 2.64 -5.50 -14.58
C PRO A 393 2.08 -6.86 -15.04
N ALA A 394 0.77 -7.02 -14.94
CA ALA A 394 0.03 -8.19 -15.43
C ALA A 394 -1.12 -7.74 -16.32
N GLN A 395 -1.25 -8.36 -17.48
CA GLN A 395 -2.39 -8.20 -18.38
C GLN A 395 -2.98 -9.58 -18.63
N VAL A 396 -4.29 -9.69 -18.47
CA VAL A 396 -5.08 -10.88 -18.73
C VAL A 396 -6.10 -10.57 -19.83
N GLU A 397 -6.64 -11.59 -20.50
CA GLU A 397 -7.54 -11.42 -21.66
C GLU A 397 -8.76 -10.52 -21.37
N VAL A 398 -9.26 -10.49 -20.13
CA VAL A 398 -10.37 -9.59 -19.75
C VAL A 398 -9.97 -8.11 -19.78
N ASP A 399 -8.69 -7.79 -19.65
CA ASP A 399 -8.20 -6.41 -19.76
C ASP A 399 -8.33 -5.90 -21.20
N ASP A 400 -8.29 -6.78 -22.21
CA ASP A 400 -8.42 -6.41 -23.64
C ASP A 400 -9.77 -5.74 -23.93
N ILE A 401 -10.82 -6.09 -23.17
CA ILE A 401 -12.13 -5.42 -23.25
C ILE A 401 -12.00 -3.94 -22.84
N THR A 402 -11.27 -3.67 -21.76
CA THR A 402 -11.04 -2.31 -21.26
C THR A 402 -10.14 -1.53 -22.22
N LEU A 403 -9.06 -2.16 -22.70
CA LEU A 403 -8.15 -1.57 -23.67
C LEU A 403 -8.88 -1.20 -24.97
N ALA A 404 -9.70 -2.11 -25.51
CA ALA A 404 -10.49 -1.86 -26.71
C ALA A 404 -11.56 -0.78 -26.48
N ARG A 405 -12.29 -0.83 -25.37
CA ARG A 405 -13.33 0.16 -25.01
C ARG A 405 -12.77 1.59 -25.03
N PHE A 406 -11.53 1.74 -24.57
CA PHE A 406 -10.88 3.04 -24.45
C PHE A 406 -9.89 3.36 -25.57
N ASN A 407 -9.63 2.47 -26.53
CA ASN A 407 -8.56 2.61 -27.53
C ASN A 407 -7.17 2.84 -26.87
N LEU A 408 -6.78 1.93 -25.98
CA LEU A 408 -5.50 1.96 -25.26
C LEU A 408 -4.59 0.82 -25.72
N ILE A 409 -3.29 1.10 -25.80
CA ILE A 409 -2.24 0.10 -26.02
C ILE A 409 -1.78 -0.43 -24.67
N GLY A 410 -1.89 -1.75 -24.48
CA GLY A 410 -1.37 -2.40 -23.29
C GLY A 410 0.15 -2.40 -23.24
N VAL A 411 0.73 -1.96 -22.12
CA VAL A 411 2.16 -2.02 -21.83
C VAL A 411 2.39 -2.86 -20.57
N ARG A 412 3.06 -4.01 -20.73
CA ARG A 412 3.32 -4.94 -19.63
C ARG A 412 4.60 -4.59 -18.86
N GLN A 413 4.51 -3.59 -18.01
CA GLN A 413 5.60 -3.13 -17.14
C GLN A 413 5.05 -2.68 -15.77
N ASN A 414 5.91 -2.60 -14.76
CA ASN A 414 5.56 -1.90 -13.53
C ASN A 414 5.66 -0.38 -13.73
N ALA A 415 5.07 0.39 -12.82
CA ALA A 415 4.96 1.84 -12.94
C ALA A 415 6.32 2.56 -12.92
N ASP A 416 7.25 2.12 -12.06
CA ASP A 416 8.55 2.75 -11.91
C ASP A 416 9.39 2.56 -13.19
N ASP A 417 9.49 1.33 -13.71
CA ASP A 417 10.24 1.01 -14.94
C ASP A 417 9.68 1.75 -16.16
N PHE A 418 8.35 1.78 -16.29
CA PHE A 418 7.70 2.49 -17.40
C PHE A 418 7.97 3.99 -17.31
N LEU A 419 7.73 4.63 -16.16
CA LEU A 419 7.88 6.08 -16.04
C LEU A 419 9.34 6.52 -16.07
N GLU A 420 10.29 5.68 -15.68
CA GLU A 420 11.72 5.92 -15.85
C GLU A 420 12.12 5.90 -17.33
N SER A 421 11.68 4.90 -18.09
CA SER A 421 12.02 4.74 -19.50
C SER A 421 11.14 5.54 -20.48
N PHE A 422 9.99 6.04 -20.02
CA PHE A 422 9.02 6.78 -20.85
C PHE A 422 9.61 8.08 -21.38
N ASP A 423 9.54 8.29 -22.69
CA ASP A 423 9.93 9.54 -23.33
C ASP A 423 8.69 10.15 -24.01
N PRO A 424 8.18 11.30 -23.52
CA PRO A 424 6.99 11.93 -24.09
C PRO A 424 7.21 12.49 -25.51
N THR A 425 8.46 12.59 -25.97
CA THR A 425 8.81 13.14 -27.31
C THR A 425 8.83 12.08 -28.41
N LEU A 426 8.89 10.80 -28.05
CA LEU A 426 8.89 9.69 -29.00
C LEU A 426 7.45 9.31 -29.35
N ASN A 427 7.14 9.38 -30.65
CA ASN A 427 5.80 9.17 -31.20
C ASN A 427 5.29 7.75 -31.11
#